data_AF-A0AA42YJL1-F1
#
_entry.id   AF-A0AA42YJL1-F1
#
_cell.length_a   1.000
_cell.length_b   1.000
_cell.length_c   1.000
_cell.angle_alpha   90.00
_cell.angle_beta   90.00
_cell.angle_gamma   90.00
#
_symmetry.space_group_name_H-M   'P 1'
#
loop_
_entity.id
_entity.type
_entity.pdbx_description
1 polymer ?
#
loop_
_entity_poly.entity_id
_entity_poly.type
_entity_poly.pdbx_seq_one_letter_code
_entity_poly.pdbx_strand_id
1 'polypeptide(L)'
;MDEGEILERLRGVLEASSTQALDWSALSVATTVESLGFDSLSILDVLYGIEQEFGLELDAADVIDLKTVGELVAVMAQRAA
;
A
#
# COMPACT_ATOMS: atom_id res chain seq x y z
N MET A 1 10.71 -10.99 -3.81
CA MET A 1 10.28 -10.55 -2.47
C MET A 1 9.07 -11.36 -2.07
N ASP A 2 8.97 -11.76 -0.80
CA ASP A 2 7.79 -12.44 -0.27
C ASP A 2 6.66 -11.45 0.07
N GLU A 3 5.40 -11.87 -0.03
CA GLU A 3 4.23 -11.04 0.28
C GLU A 3 4.26 -10.51 1.73
N GLY A 4 4.84 -11.28 2.67
CA GLY A 4 5.02 -10.87 4.05
C GLY A 4 5.99 -9.69 4.21
N GLU A 5 7.14 -9.72 3.52
CA GLU A 5 8.09 -8.61 3.53
C GLU A 5 7.51 -7.35 2.87
N ILE A 6 6.77 -7.53 1.78
CA ILE A 6 6.09 -6.42 1.09
C ILE A 6 5.07 -5.78 2.02
N LEU A 7 4.24 -6.57 2.70
CA LEU A 7 3.23 -6.07 3.64
C LEU A 7 3.87 -5.30 4.80
N GLU A 8 4.96 -5.81 5.38
CA GLU A 8 5.67 -5.12 6.47
C GLU A 8 6.24 -3.76 6.03
N ARG A 9 6.89 -3.72 4.87
CA ARG A 9 7.43 -2.47 4.31
C ARG A 9 6.33 -1.50 3.88
N LEU A 10 5.31 -2.02 3.21
CA LEU A 10 4.16 -1.25 2.78
C LEU A 10 3.44 -0.63 3.97
N ARG A 11 3.27 -1.37 5.07
CA ARG A 11 2.71 -0.83 6.30
C ARG A 11 3.46 0.41 6.78
N GLY A 12 4.79 0.42 6.72
CA GLY A 12 5.60 1.60 7.07
C GLY A 12 5.31 2.80 6.16
N VAL A 13 5.18 2.56 4.85
CA VAL A 13 4.82 3.60 3.88
C VAL A 13 3.41 4.13 4.14
N LEU A 14 2.43 3.24 4.31
CA LEU A 14 1.04 3.58 4.58
C LEU A 14 0.91 4.36 5.92
N GLU A 15 1.67 3.98 6.94
CA GLU A 15 1.72 4.68 8.23
C GLU A 15 2.31 6.09 8.08
N ALA A 16 3.35 6.26 7.26
CA ALA A 16 3.96 7.57 7.01
C ALA A 16 3.04 8.50 6.21
N SER A 17 2.30 7.95 5.23
CA SER A 17 1.39 8.71 4.36
C SER A 17 0.01 8.96 4.99
N SER A 18 -0.36 8.18 6.00
CA SER A 18 -1.63 8.34 6.70
C SER A 18 -1.50 9.33 7.86
N THR A 19 -2.48 10.21 7.99
CA THR A 19 -2.57 11.16 9.11
C THR A 19 -3.41 10.62 10.27
N GLN A 20 -3.95 9.41 10.13
CA GLN A 20 -4.83 8.78 11.10
C GLN A 20 -4.08 7.80 12.00
N ALA A 21 -4.43 7.80 13.29
CA ALA A 21 -3.98 6.78 14.23
C ALA A 21 -4.79 5.49 14.02
N LEU A 22 -4.45 4.75 12.96
CA LEU A 22 -5.00 3.43 12.68
C LEU A 22 -4.16 2.35 13.37
N ASP A 23 -4.79 1.21 13.66
CA ASP A 23 -4.11 0.03 14.16
C ASP A 23 -3.38 -0.68 13.01
N TRP A 24 -2.23 -0.14 12.61
CA TRP A 24 -1.38 -0.71 11.56
C TRP A 24 -0.96 -2.15 11.88
N SER A 25 -0.98 -2.55 13.16
CA SER A 25 -0.68 -3.92 13.57
C SER A 25 -1.80 -4.92 13.31
N ALA A 26 -3.03 -4.43 13.11
CA ALA A 26 -4.17 -5.23 12.69
C ALA A 26 -4.34 -5.23 11.16
N LEU A 27 -3.51 -4.47 10.44
CA LEU A 27 -3.58 -4.38 8.99
C LEU A 27 -3.19 -5.73 8.38
N SER A 28 -4.08 -6.23 7.55
CA SER A 28 -3.95 -7.55 6.91
C SER A 28 -4.32 -7.43 5.44
N VAL A 29 -4.07 -8.50 4.68
CA VAL A 29 -4.48 -8.59 3.27
C VAL A 29 -5.99 -8.44 3.06
N ALA A 30 -6.81 -8.70 4.10
CA ALA A 30 -8.26 -8.52 4.07
C ALA A 30 -8.71 -7.07 4.37
N THR A 31 -7.80 -6.21 4.83
CA THR A 31 -8.10 -4.81 5.13
C THR A 31 -8.37 -4.07 3.82
N THR A 32 -9.46 -3.30 3.77
CA THR A 32 -9.81 -2.50 2.60
C THR A 32 -9.08 -1.17 2.60
N VAL A 33 -8.70 -0.69 1.41
CA VAL A 33 -8.01 0.60 1.25
C VAL A 33 -8.90 1.75 1.70
N GLU A 34 -10.22 1.63 1.45
CA GLU A 34 -11.24 2.58 1.94
C GLU A 34 -11.29 2.67 3.47
N SER A 35 -11.10 1.55 4.18
CA SER A 35 -11.10 1.54 5.66
C SER A 35 -9.87 2.21 6.26
N LEU A 36 -8.81 2.39 5.47
CA LEU A 36 -7.59 3.09 5.87
C LEU A 36 -7.72 4.61 5.72
N GLY A 37 -8.85 5.09 5.18
CA GLY A 37 -9.08 6.51 4.97
C GLY A 37 -8.13 7.12 3.93
N PHE A 38 -7.64 6.34 2.98
CA PHE A 38 -6.81 6.87 1.89
C PHE A 38 -7.68 7.62 0.90
N ASP A 39 -7.58 8.94 0.92
CA ASP A 39 -8.11 9.81 -0.10
C ASP A 39 -7.19 9.85 -1.33
N SER A 40 -7.70 10.38 -2.45
CA SER A 40 -6.96 10.50 -3.72
C SER A 40 -5.61 11.22 -3.62
N LEU A 41 -5.43 12.12 -2.66
CA LEU A 41 -4.13 12.76 -2.38
C LEU A 41 -3.17 11.82 -1.63
N SER A 42 -3.66 11.12 -0.61
CA SER A 42 -2.83 10.18 0.16
C SER A 42 -2.45 8.96 -0.68
N ILE A 43 -3.28 8.57 -1.66
CA ILE A 43 -2.92 7.54 -2.64
C ILE A 43 -1.66 7.92 -3.42
N LEU A 44 -1.54 9.18 -3.85
CA LEU A 44 -0.32 9.66 -4.52
C LEU A 44 0.90 9.61 -3.59
N ASP A 45 0.74 10.00 -2.33
CA ASP A 45 1.83 9.96 -1.35
C ASP A 45 2.31 8.52 -1.09
N VAL A 46 1.36 7.59 -0.95
CA VAL A 46 1.64 6.15 -0.83
C VAL A 46 2.36 5.64 -2.07
N LEU A 47 1.90 5.99 -3.28
CA LEU A 47 2.54 5.62 -4.54
C LEU A 47 4.00 6.09 -4.59
N TYR A 48 4.25 7.37 -4.29
CA TYR A 48 5.60 7.91 -4.22
C TYR A 48 6.46 7.19 -3.16
N GLY A 49 5.89 6.90 -2.00
CA GLY A 49 6.57 6.16 -0.94
C GLY A 49 6.95 4.74 -1.39
N ILE A 50 6.06 4.07 -2.13
CA ILE A 50 6.32 2.74 -2.70
C ILE A 50 7.40 2.82 -3.79
N GLU A 51 7.31 3.78 -4.70
CA GLU A 51 8.32 4.01 -5.74
C GLU A 51 9.71 4.22 -5.14
N GLN A 52 9.81 5.02 -4.06
CA GLN A 52 11.07 5.29 -3.38
C GLN A 52 11.58 4.08 -2.57
N GLU A 53 10.70 3.37 -1.86
CA GLU A 53 11.07 2.27 -0.96
C GLU A 53 11.34 0.95 -1.71
N PHE A 54 10.60 0.69 -2.79
CA PHE A 54 10.66 -0.56 -3.55
C PHE A 54 11.24 -0.39 -4.96
N GLY A 55 11.32 0.84 -5.49
CA GLY A 55 11.74 1.08 -6.87
C GLY A 55 10.70 0.66 -7.91
N LEU A 56 9.41 0.58 -7.54
CA LEU A 56 8.33 0.12 -8.39
C LEU A 56 7.49 1.30 -8.90
N GLU A 57 7.49 1.56 -10.21
CA GLU A 57 6.52 2.48 -10.83
C GLU A 57 5.11 1.88 -10.76
N LEU A 58 4.24 2.55 -9.99
CA LEU A 58 2.83 2.24 -9.84
C LEU A 58 2.01 3.45 -10.27
N ASP A 59 0.95 3.22 -11.04
CA ASP A 59 0.03 4.28 -11.43
C ASP A 59 -1.12 4.40 -10.43
N ALA A 60 -1.69 5.60 -10.32
CA ALA A 60 -2.92 5.79 -9.55
C ALA A 60 -4.07 4.89 -10.03
N ALA A 61 -4.09 4.52 -11.32
CA ALA A 61 -5.05 3.57 -11.87
C ALA A 61 -4.85 2.14 -11.33
N ASP A 62 -3.60 1.71 -11.13
CA ASP A 62 -3.29 0.40 -10.54
C ASP A 62 -3.74 0.33 -9.08
N VAL A 63 -3.77 1.46 -8.37
CA VAL A 63 -4.18 1.52 -6.95
C VAL A 63 -5.66 1.83 -6.76
N ILE A 64 -6.27 2.63 -7.64
CA ILE A 64 -7.70 2.96 -7.64
C ILE A 64 -8.57 1.72 -7.86
N ASP A 65 -8.10 0.75 -8.63
CA ASP A 65 -8.85 -0.48 -8.90
C ASP A 65 -8.81 -1.47 -7.71
N LEU A 66 -7.88 -1.26 -6.76
CA LEU A 66 -7.66 -2.17 -5.63
C LEU A 66 -8.68 -1.92 -4.53
N LYS A 67 -9.27 -3.00 -4.05
CA LYS A 67 -10.23 -2.93 -2.92
C LYS A 67 -9.54 -3.22 -1.60
N THR A 68 -8.52 -4.06 -1.62
CA THR A 68 -7.83 -4.52 -0.41
C THR A 68 -6.33 -4.36 -0.48
N VAL A 69 -5.69 -4.28 0.69
CA VAL A 69 -4.24 -4.26 0.80
C VAL A 69 -3.63 -5.54 0.21
N GLY A 70 -4.32 -6.68 0.31
CA GLY A 70 -3.85 -7.93 -0.29
C GLY A 70 -3.65 -7.84 -1.80
N GLU A 71 -4.57 -7.16 -2.49
CA GLU A 71 -4.43 -6.93 -3.94
C GLU A 71 -3.24 -6.02 -4.23
N LEU A 72 -3.01 -4.98 -3.42
CA LEU A 72 -1.85 -4.10 -3.54
C LEU A 72 -0.53 -4.87 -3.37
N VAL A 73 -0.43 -5.69 -2.33
CA VAL A 73 0.74 -6.54 -2.06
C VAL A 73 0.97 -7.52 -3.20
N ALA A 74 -0.09 -8.13 -3.74
CA ALA A 74 0.02 -9.07 -4.86
C ALA A 74 0.53 -8.39 -6.14
N VAL A 75 0.02 -7.19 -6.46
CA VAL A 75 0.48 -6.40 -7.62
C VAL A 75 1.96 -6.02 -7.45
N MET A 76 2.35 -5.56 -6.26
CA MET A 76 3.75 -5.26 -5.96
C MET A 76 4.64 -6.50 -6.07
N ALA A 77 4.21 -7.64 -5.54
CA ALA A 77 4.97 -8.89 -5.61
C ALA A 77 5.19 -9.33 -7.05
N GLN A 78 4.19 -9.12 -7.92
CA GLN A 78 4.29 -9.41 -9.34
C GLN A 78 5.25 -8.47 -10.08
N ARG A 79 5.31 -7.19 -9.69
CA ARG A 79 6.21 -6.19 -10.30
C ARG A 79 7.62 -6.19 -9.73
N ALA A 80 7.80 -6.62 -8.49
CA ALA A 80 9.10 -6.77 -7.81
C ALA A 80 9.84 -8.07 -8.14
N ALA A 81 9.32 -8.88 -9.08
CA ALA A 81 9.87 -10.16 -9.51
C ALA A 81 10.90 -10.03 -10.63
#